data_AF-A0A9D8ZIA1-F1
#
_entry.id   AF-A0A9D8ZIA1-F1
#
_cell.length_a   1.000
_cell.length_b   1.000
_cell.length_c   1.000
_cell.angle_alpha   90.00
_cell.angle_beta   90.00
_cell.angle_gamma   90.00
#
_symmetry.space_group_name_H-M   'P 1'
#
loop_
_entity.id
_entity.type
_entity.pdbx_description
1 polymer ?
#
loop_
_entity_poly.entity_id
_entity_poly.type
_entity_poly.pdbx_seq_one_letter_code
_entity_poly.pdbx_strand_id
1 'polypeptide(L)'
;MKTITCMMLFFVCPLMLSQEMDEPVWWEMEQNGKYLEMASYLLYKVQSDSTRNKHADYLHISRAYGYLNDYEKAIFYWNRAFDGITEENDKQAWWYYLGTLAFFERDRNELFKYMSLLKEKHSDYYSKNARTLESLYLKFDQGYKKASSWEDN
;
A
#
# COMPACT_ATOMS: atom_id res chain seq x y z
N MET A 1 73.08 3.85 10.04
CA MET A 1 71.79 3.12 9.94
C MET A 1 70.95 3.46 11.16
N LYS A 2 69.84 4.19 10.97
CA LYS A 2 68.85 4.48 12.00
C LYS A 2 67.58 3.72 11.61
N THR A 3 67.10 2.85 12.47
CA THR A 3 65.76 2.26 12.36
C THR A 3 64.84 3.02 13.30
N ILE A 4 63.87 3.74 12.74
CA ILE A 4 62.77 4.36 13.47
C ILE A 4 61.55 3.46 13.25
N THR A 5 61.05 2.89 14.33
CA THR A 5 59.83 2.08 14.37
C THR A 5 58.63 3.03 14.33
N CYS A 6 57.86 3.03 13.25
CA CYS A 6 56.62 3.81 13.12
C CYS A 6 55.43 2.91 13.46
N MET A 7 54.86 3.11 14.66
CA MET A 7 53.67 2.42 15.13
C MET A 7 52.45 3.12 14.52
N MET A 8 51.90 2.58 13.43
CA MET A 8 50.61 3.05 12.88
C MET A 8 49.47 2.49 13.75
N LEU A 9 48.86 3.37 14.53
CA LEU A 9 47.57 3.12 15.16
C LEU A 9 46.48 3.18 14.09
N PHE A 10 45.88 2.03 13.79
CA PHE A 10 44.66 1.94 12.99
C PHE A 10 43.49 2.50 13.81
N PHE A 11 43.12 3.75 13.53
CA PHE A 11 41.82 4.29 13.92
C PHE A 11 40.76 3.70 13.00
N VAL A 12 40.23 2.53 13.35
CA VAL A 12 39.02 2.01 12.71
C VAL A 12 37.87 2.81 13.29
N CYS A 13 37.43 3.83 12.56
CA CYS A 13 36.17 4.50 12.83
C CYS A 13 35.07 3.58 12.29
N PRO A 14 34.23 2.93 13.13
CA PRO A 14 33.06 2.25 12.61
C PRO A 14 32.04 3.34 12.34
N LEU A 15 32.06 3.91 11.13
CA LEU A 15 30.86 4.54 10.60
C LEU A 15 29.83 3.42 10.46
N MET A 16 29.00 3.28 11.48
CA MET A 16 27.72 2.59 11.41
C MET A 16 26.93 3.32 10.32
N LEU A 17 26.99 2.79 9.10
CA LEU A 17 26.17 3.23 7.99
C LEU A 17 24.75 2.73 8.29
N SER A 18 23.93 3.56 8.93
CA SER A 18 22.49 3.35 8.90
C SER A 18 22.08 3.52 7.44
N GLN A 19 21.77 2.42 6.75
CA GLN A 19 21.07 2.49 5.47
C GLN A 19 19.69 3.09 5.76
N GLU A 20 19.53 4.39 5.53
CA GLU A 20 18.22 4.95 5.29
C GLU A 20 17.66 4.17 4.08
N MET A 21 16.57 3.43 4.30
CA MET A 21 15.85 2.84 3.18
C MET A 21 15.28 4.00 2.37
N ASP A 22 15.87 4.27 1.22
CA ASP A 22 15.31 5.25 0.28
C ASP A 22 13.84 4.89 0.01
N GLU A 23 12.95 5.86 0.20
CA GLU A 23 11.52 5.71 -0.10
C GLU A 23 11.34 5.30 -1.56
N PRO A 24 10.44 4.37 -1.88
CA PRO A 24 10.28 3.91 -3.24
C PRO A 24 9.73 5.03 -4.12
N VAL A 25 10.21 5.16 -5.36
CA VAL A 25 9.85 6.22 -6.32
C VAL A 25 8.32 6.46 -6.46
N TRP A 26 7.51 5.41 -6.35
CA TRP A 26 6.05 5.53 -6.43
C TRP A 26 5.45 6.33 -5.26
N TRP A 27 6.10 6.33 -4.08
CA TRP A 27 5.67 7.06 -2.89
C TRP A 27 5.71 8.57 -3.13
N GLU A 28 6.80 9.08 -3.72
CA GLU A 28 6.90 10.49 -4.10
C GLU A 28 5.81 10.89 -5.10
N MET A 29 5.52 10.03 -6.08
CA MET A 29 4.45 10.28 -7.06
C MET A 29 3.07 10.34 -6.38
N GLU A 30 2.80 9.46 -5.41
CA GLU A 30 1.55 9.45 -4.65
C GLU A 30 1.36 10.75 -3.86
N GLN A 31 2.38 11.18 -3.12
CA GLN A 31 2.36 12.41 -2.31
C GLN A 31 2.13 13.65 -3.18
N ASN A 32 2.69 13.68 -4.39
CA ASN A 32 2.52 14.77 -5.34
C ASN A 32 1.24 14.66 -6.20
N GLY A 33 0.37 13.68 -5.94
CA GLY A 33 -0.87 13.51 -6.69
C GLY A 33 -0.70 13.03 -8.13
N LYS A 34 0.48 12.50 -8.49
CA LYS A 34 0.83 12.01 -9.83
C LYS A 34 0.35 10.56 -10.04
N TYR A 35 -0.93 10.30 -9.80
CA TYR A 35 -1.46 8.93 -9.73
C TYR A 35 -1.38 8.16 -11.05
N LEU A 36 -1.60 8.82 -12.19
CA LEU A 36 -1.48 8.16 -13.50
C LEU A 36 -0.03 7.78 -13.82
N GLU A 37 0.91 8.65 -13.47
CA GLU A 37 2.35 8.39 -13.63
C GLU A 37 2.78 7.24 -12.72
N MET A 38 2.35 7.26 -11.45
CA MET A 38 2.55 6.18 -10.49
C MET A 38 2.05 4.83 -11.01
N ALA A 39 0.80 4.77 -11.49
CA ALA A 39 0.23 3.53 -12.03
C ALA A 39 1.01 3.04 -13.26
N SER A 40 1.41 3.95 -14.15
CA SER A 40 2.18 3.62 -15.37
C SER A 40 3.57 3.09 -15.03
N TYR A 41 4.25 3.73 -14.08
CA TYR A 41 5.56 3.31 -13.58
C TYR A 41 5.50 1.90 -12.96
N LEU A 42 4.56 1.67 -12.05
CA LEU A 42 4.39 0.38 -11.40
C LEU A 42 4.01 -0.73 -12.40
N LEU A 43 3.17 -0.43 -13.40
CA LEU A 43 2.84 -1.38 -14.46
C LEU A 43 4.07 -1.78 -15.28
N TYR A 44 4.89 -0.80 -15.67
CA TYR A 44 6.17 -1.06 -16.33
C TYR A 44 7.07 -1.95 -15.46
N LYS A 45 7.18 -1.67 -14.16
CA LYS A 45 7.97 -2.50 -13.23
C LYS A 45 7.46 -3.93 -13.14
N VAL A 46 6.15 -4.14 -13.02
CA VAL A 46 5.53 -5.48 -12.97
C VAL A 46 5.76 -6.28 -14.25
N GLN A 47 5.79 -5.62 -15.41
CA GLN A 47 6.01 -6.26 -16.71
C GLN A 47 7.49 -6.53 -17.01
N SER A 48 8.38 -5.64 -16.57
CA SER A 48 9.81 -5.69 -16.89
C SER A 48 10.64 -6.57 -15.96
N ASP A 49 10.15 -6.85 -14.74
CA ASP A 49 10.90 -7.55 -13.71
C ASP A 49 10.08 -8.70 -13.12
N SER A 50 10.47 -9.92 -13.48
CA SER A 50 9.80 -11.15 -13.05
C SER A 50 10.02 -11.50 -11.58
N THR A 51 10.97 -10.85 -10.90
CA THR A 51 11.34 -11.15 -9.51
C THR A 51 10.54 -10.32 -8.49
N ARG A 52 9.71 -9.39 -8.94
CA ARG A 52 8.96 -8.47 -8.07
C ARG A 52 7.82 -9.16 -7.33
N ASN A 53 7.52 -8.64 -6.14
CA ASN A 53 6.26 -8.90 -5.46
C ASN A 53 5.11 -8.16 -6.17
N LYS A 54 4.48 -8.86 -7.11
CA LYS A 54 3.41 -8.29 -7.95
C LYS A 54 2.16 -7.95 -7.14
N HIS A 55 1.88 -8.62 -6.03
CA HIS A 55 0.71 -8.33 -5.19
C HIS A 55 0.76 -6.91 -4.63
N ALA A 56 1.89 -6.52 -4.06
CA ALA A 56 2.07 -5.17 -3.52
C ALA A 56 1.98 -4.10 -4.62
N ASP A 57 2.65 -4.32 -5.76
CA ASP A 57 2.59 -3.38 -6.89
C ASP A 57 1.15 -3.24 -7.42
N TYR A 58 0.40 -4.33 -7.60
CA TYR A 58 -0.99 -4.27 -8.04
C TYR A 58 -1.91 -3.57 -7.04
N LEU A 59 -1.65 -3.71 -5.74
CA LEU A 59 -2.37 -2.99 -4.69
C LEU A 59 -2.17 -1.48 -4.84
N HIS A 60 -0.93 -1.03 -5.04
CA HIS A 60 -0.62 0.38 -5.27
C HIS A 60 -1.19 0.91 -6.60
N ILE A 61 -1.14 0.11 -7.67
CA ILE A 61 -1.75 0.45 -8.96
C ILE A 61 -3.27 0.62 -8.81
N SER A 62 -3.95 -0.30 -8.12
CA SER A 62 -5.38 -0.21 -7.86
C SER A 62 -5.75 1.06 -7.10
N ARG A 63 -5.01 1.39 -6.03
CA ARG A 63 -5.21 2.63 -5.27
C ARG A 63 -5.03 3.87 -6.13
N ALA A 64 -4.00 3.91 -6.97
CA ALA A 64 -3.76 5.02 -7.89
C ALA A 64 -4.96 5.25 -8.83
N TYR A 65 -5.51 4.18 -9.42
CA TYR A 65 -6.75 4.28 -10.22
C TYR A 65 -7.97 4.64 -9.36
N GLY A 66 -8.05 4.15 -8.13
CA GLY A 66 -9.05 4.58 -7.15
C GLY A 66 -8.99 6.09 -6.91
N TYR A 67 -7.81 6.66 -6.71
CA TYR A 67 -7.62 8.11 -6.52
C TYR A 67 -8.01 8.94 -7.75
N LEU A 68 -7.95 8.35 -8.94
CA LEU A 68 -8.45 8.92 -10.19
C LEU A 68 -9.96 8.69 -10.39
N ASN A 69 -10.62 7.96 -9.49
CA ASN A 69 -12.00 7.47 -9.61
C ASN A 69 -12.24 6.58 -10.85
N ASP A 70 -11.19 5.97 -11.39
CA ASP A 70 -11.26 4.99 -12.47
C ASP A 70 -11.51 3.61 -11.85
N TYR A 71 -12.75 3.38 -11.39
CA TYR A 71 -13.09 2.19 -10.62
C TYR A 71 -13.02 0.90 -11.41
N GLU A 72 -13.23 0.95 -12.74
CA GLU A 72 -13.03 -0.23 -13.59
C GLU A 72 -11.58 -0.74 -13.51
N LYS A 73 -10.60 0.15 -13.67
CA LYS A 73 -9.18 -0.22 -13.52
C LYS A 73 -8.81 -0.52 -12.07
N ALA A 74 -9.37 0.23 -11.10
CA ALA A 74 -9.13 -0.03 -9.70
C ALA A 74 -9.54 -1.46 -9.31
N ILE A 75 -10.75 -1.89 -9.70
CA ILE A 75 -11.26 -3.26 -9.48
C ILE A 75 -10.35 -4.28 -10.13
N PHE A 76 -10.00 -4.08 -11.41
CA PHE A 76 -9.16 -5.01 -12.15
C PHE A 76 -7.82 -5.28 -11.44
N TYR A 77 -7.13 -4.23 -11.00
CA TYR A 77 -5.86 -4.39 -10.30
C TYR A 77 -6.02 -4.79 -8.83
N TRP A 78 -7.15 -4.46 -8.18
CA TRP A 78 -7.47 -4.94 -6.84
C TRP A 78 -7.60 -6.46 -6.82
N ASN A 79 -8.34 -7.01 -7.78
CA ASN A 79 -8.49 -8.46 -7.93
C ASN A 79 -7.15 -9.15 -8.23
N ARG A 80 -6.28 -8.53 -9.04
CA ARG A 80 -4.92 -9.04 -9.28
C ARG A 80 -4.03 -8.99 -8.05
N ALA A 81 -4.20 -8.00 -7.18
CA ALA A 81 -3.44 -7.91 -5.93
C ALA A 81 -3.78 -9.05 -4.96
N PHE A 82 -4.99 -9.61 -5.07
CA PHE A 82 -5.48 -10.71 -4.22
C PHE A 82 -5.60 -12.05 -4.94
N ASP A 83 -5.06 -12.19 -6.15
CA ASP A 83 -5.08 -13.45 -6.89
C ASP A 83 -4.39 -14.57 -6.08
N GLY A 84 -5.07 -15.71 -5.90
CA GLY A 84 -4.58 -16.81 -5.07
C GLY A 84 -4.56 -16.57 -3.55
N ILE A 85 -5.00 -15.40 -3.06
CA ILE A 85 -5.26 -15.15 -1.64
C ILE A 85 -6.73 -15.49 -1.35
N THR A 86 -6.99 -16.28 -0.30
CA THR A 86 -8.34 -16.67 0.11
C THR A 86 -8.65 -16.26 1.55
N GLU A 87 -9.92 -16.36 1.95
CA GLU A 87 -10.36 -16.05 3.32
C GLU A 87 -9.64 -16.90 4.38
N GLU A 88 -9.32 -18.15 4.05
CA GLU A 88 -8.65 -19.10 4.94
C GLU A 88 -7.19 -18.73 5.20
N ASN A 89 -6.56 -17.97 4.30
CA ASN A 89 -5.17 -17.51 4.50
C ASN A 89 -5.10 -16.38 5.51
N ASP A 90 -5.95 -15.37 5.34
CA ASP A 90 -6.06 -14.23 6.24
C ASP A 90 -7.44 -13.59 6.15
N LYS A 91 -8.28 -13.91 7.14
CA LYS A 91 -9.67 -13.48 7.19
C LYS A 91 -9.82 -11.95 7.26
N GLN A 92 -8.92 -11.26 7.95
CA GLN A 92 -9.02 -9.82 8.13
C GLN A 92 -8.54 -9.08 6.89
N ALA A 93 -7.47 -9.57 6.23
CA ALA A 93 -7.10 -9.12 4.89
C ALA A 93 -8.25 -9.32 3.90
N TRP A 94 -8.93 -10.46 3.97
CA TRP A 94 -10.05 -10.78 3.08
C TRP A 94 -11.25 -9.85 3.28
N TRP A 95 -11.60 -9.52 4.53
CA TRP A 95 -12.63 -8.50 4.79
C TRP A 95 -12.23 -7.12 4.29
N TYR A 96 -10.96 -6.73 4.46
CA TYR A 96 -10.46 -5.48 3.89
C TYR A 96 -10.54 -5.46 2.35
N TYR A 97 -10.17 -6.57 1.71
CA TYR A 97 -10.30 -6.80 0.29
C TYR A 97 -11.75 -6.61 -0.18
N LEU A 98 -12.69 -7.35 0.39
CA LEU A 98 -14.09 -7.29 -0.02
C LEU A 98 -14.75 -5.95 0.30
N GLY A 99 -14.43 -5.33 1.43
CA GLY A 99 -14.92 -4.00 1.76
C GLY A 99 -14.43 -2.93 0.79
N THR A 100 -13.15 -2.95 0.43
CA THR A 100 -12.59 -1.99 -0.54
C THR A 100 -13.15 -2.24 -1.95
N LEU A 101 -13.31 -3.50 -2.34
CA LEU A 101 -13.93 -3.88 -3.61
C LEU A 101 -15.36 -3.37 -3.71
N ALA A 102 -16.17 -3.58 -2.66
CA ALA A 102 -17.54 -3.09 -2.58
C ALA A 102 -17.62 -1.56 -2.72
N PHE A 103 -16.64 -0.81 -2.19
CA PHE A 103 -16.59 0.63 -2.43
C PHE A 103 -16.38 0.96 -3.91
N PHE A 104 -15.46 0.28 -4.61
CA PHE A 104 -15.23 0.50 -6.05
C PHE A 104 -16.43 0.09 -6.90
N GLU A 105 -17.10 -1.01 -6.53
CA GLU A 105 -18.32 -1.51 -7.19
C GLU A 105 -19.57 -0.67 -6.88
N ARG A 106 -19.42 0.31 -5.97
CA ARG A 106 -20.53 1.15 -5.49
C ARG A 106 -21.62 0.35 -4.78
N ASP A 107 -21.26 -0.75 -4.12
CA ASP A 107 -22.13 -1.53 -3.26
C ASP A 107 -21.99 -1.09 -1.80
N ARG A 108 -22.93 -0.24 -1.36
CA ARG A 108 -22.94 0.27 0.02
C ARG A 108 -23.29 -0.82 1.05
N ASN A 109 -24.10 -1.80 0.68
CA ASN A 109 -24.54 -2.85 1.60
C ASN A 109 -23.40 -3.82 1.89
N GLU A 110 -22.67 -4.22 0.85
CA GLU A 110 -21.54 -5.12 0.99
C GLU A 110 -20.36 -4.42 1.69
N LEU A 111 -20.14 -3.13 1.41
CA LEU A 111 -19.18 -2.32 2.16
C LEU A 111 -19.55 -2.26 3.65
N PHE A 112 -20.83 -2.02 3.98
CA PHE A 112 -21.28 -1.97 5.38
C PHE A 112 -21.01 -3.28 6.12
N LYS A 113 -21.31 -4.41 5.47
CA LYS A 113 -21.07 -5.76 6.01
C LYS A 113 -19.60 -5.96 6.38
N TYR A 114 -18.67 -5.73 5.43
CA TYR A 114 -17.25 -5.99 5.68
C TYR A 114 -16.59 -4.94 6.56
N MET A 115 -17.02 -3.67 6.47
CA MET A 115 -16.63 -2.64 7.43
C MET A 115 -17.01 -3.04 8.86
N SER A 116 -18.24 -3.52 9.07
CA SER A 116 -18.70 -3.95 10.40
C SER A 116 -17.90 -5.15 10.93
N LEU A 117 -17.66 -6.16 10.09
CA LEU A 117 -16.85 -7.33 10.45
C LEU A 117 -15.42 -6.94 10.86
N LEU A 118 -14.76 -6.10 10.07
CA LEU A 118 -13.39 -5.69 10.36
C LEU A 118 -13.32 -4.73 11.55
N LYS A 119 -14.30 -3.84 11.72
CA LYS A 119 -14.39 -2.94 12.88
C LYS A 119 -14.52 -3.70 14.20
N GLU A 120 -15.33 -4.75 14.23
CA GLU A 120 -15.56 -5.55 15.45
C GLU A 120 -14.36 -6.44 15.82
N LYS A 121 -13.64 -6.99 14.83
CA LYS A 121 -12.71 -8.12 15.02
C LYS A 121 -11.30 -7.91 14.49
N HIS A 122 -10.84 -6.67 14.32
CA HIS A 122 -9.48 -6.42 13.84
C HIS A 122 -8.42 -6.65 14.93
N SER A 123 -7.24 -7.12 14.52
CA SER A 123 -6.02 -7.00 15.31
C SER A 123 -5.41 -5.60 15.15
N ASP A 124 -4.43 -5.26 16.01
CA ASP A 124 -3.71 -3.98 15.91
C ASP A 124 -3.10 -3.76 14.52
N TYR A 125 -2.62 -4.84 13.88
CA TYR A 125 -2.08 -4.81 12.52
C TYR A 125 -3.11 -4.30 11.49
N TYR A 126 -4.39 -4.64 11.66
CA TYR A 126 -5.48 -4.26 10.76
C TYR A 126 -6.25 -3.00 11.20
N SER A 127 -5.80 -2.31 12.26
CA SER A 127 -6.46 -1.10 12.78
C SER A 127 -6.62 0.00 11.72
N LYS A 128 -5.58 0.25 10.91
CA LYS A 128 -5.64 1.23 9.81
C LYS A 128 -6.62 0.79 8.71
N ASN A 129 -6.70 -0.50 8.42
CA ASN A 129 -7.64 -1.05 7.44
C ASN A 129 -9.08 -0.89 7.91
N ALA A 130 -9.36 -1.16 9.20
CA ALA A 130 -10.67 -0.94 9.81
C ALA A 130 -11.11 0.54 9.69
N ARG A 131 -10.23 1.47 10.06
CA ARG A 131 -10.47 2.92 9.91
C ARG A 131 -10.71 3.33 8.46
N THR A 132 -9.97 2.73 7.54
CA THR A 132 -10.15 2.98 6.10
C THR A 132 -11.54 2.56 5.65
N LEU A 133 -12.00 1.33 5.96
CA LEU A 133 -13.34 0.89 5.58
C LEU A 133 -14.44 1.74 6.22
N GLU A 134 -14.26 2.15 7.48
CA GLU A 134 -15.19 3.05 8.15
C GLU A 134 -15.27 4.41 7.43
N SER A 135 -14.13 5.01 7.10
CA SER A 135 -14.10 6.27 6.35
C SER A 135 -14.73 6.12 4.96
N LEU A 136 -14.43 5.03 4.24
CA LEU A 136 -15.05 4.72 2.94
C LEU A 136 -16.57 4.65 3.04
N TYR A 137 -17.10 4.06 4.11
CA TYR A 137 -18.55 3.98 4.33
C TYR A 137 -19.17 5.35 4.66
N LEU A 138 -18.55 6.09 5.58
CA LEU A 138 -19.04 7.41 6.01
C LEU A 138 -18.97 8.46 4.88
N LYS A 139 -17.96 8.36 4.02
CA LYS A 139 -17.69 9.27 2.91
C LYS A 139 -18.01 8.62 1.55
N PHE A 140 -18.92 7.64 1.52
CA PHE A 140 -19.17 6.79 0.35
C PHE A 140 -19.46 7.55 -0.94
N ASP A 141 -20.15 8.69 -0.86
CA ASP A 141 -20.53 9.50 -2.03
C ASP A 141 -19.37 10.36 -2.56
N GLN A 142 -18.19 10.31 -1.92
CA GLN A 142 -16.99 11.00 -2.34
C GLN A 142 -16.07 10.07 -3.14
N GLY A 143 -15.17 10.66 -3.92
CA GLY A 143 -14.12 9.90 -4.61
C GLY A 143 -13.16 9.20 -3.64
N TYR A 144 -12.57 8.08 -4.05
CA TYR A 144 -11.78 7.20 -3.18
C TYR A 144 -10.69 7.92 -2.40
N LYS A 145 -9.98 8.89 -3.00
CA LYS A 145 -8.92 9.65 -2.29
C LYS A 145 -9.46 10.34 -1.04
N LYS A 146 -10.59 11.04 -1.18
CA LYS A 146 -11.20 11.76 -0.06
C LYS A 146 -11.88 10.80 0.92
N ALA A 147 -12.48 9.74 0.39
CA ALA A 147 -13.18 8.73 1.20
C ALA A 147 -12.24 7.83 2.02
N SER A 148 -11.03 7.56 1.53
CA SER A 148 -10.03 6.73 2.24
C SER A 148 -9.20 7.49 3.26
N SER A 149 -9.12 8.83 3.17
CA SER A 149 -8.48 9.64 4.23
C SER A 149 -9.32 9.63 5.51
N TRP A 150 -8.69 9.35 6.64
CA TRP A 150 -9.28 9.41 7.99
C TRP A 150 -8.42 10.18 8.99
N GLU A 151 -7.24 10.66 8.58
CA GLU A 151 -6.30 11.41 9.44
C GLU A 151 -6.64 12.92 9.52
N ASP A 152 -7.61 13.40 8.72
CA ASP A 152 -7.98 14.82 8.62
C ASP A 152 -9.18 15.24 9.52
N ASN A 153 -9.50 14.51 10.60
CA ASN A 153 -10.58 14.85 11.53
C ASN A 153 -10.08 15.27 12.91
#